data_AF-A0A2H3ERA9-F1
#
_entry.id   AF-A0A2H3ERA9-F1
#
_cell.length_a   1.000
_cell.length_b   1.000
_cell.length_c   1.000
_cell.angle_alpha   90.00
_cell.angle_beta   90.00
_cell.angle_gamma   90.00
#
_symmetry.space_group_name_H-M   'P 1'
#
loop_
_entity.id
_entity.type
_entity.pdbx_description
1 polymer ?
#
loop_
_entity_poly.entity_id
_entity_poly.type
_entity_poly.pdbx_seq_one_letter_code
_entity_poly.pdbx_strand_id
1 'polypeptide(L)'
;MPDHEHILWTDKSSRKFIDEYDPWFLRTYDGYCFQIQRADMIRYFLLDHYGGVYYDVDIGCKRSFHIPTFSPKPSQSASPTTSCSQRPS
;
A
#
# COMPACT_ATOMS: atom_id res chain seq x y z
N MET A 1 7.03 14.43 9.40
CA MET A 1 7.98 13.48 10.04
C MET A 1 9.31 13.61 9.33
N PRO A 2 10.47 13.62 9.98
CA PRO A 2 11.65 14.20 9.34
C PRO A 2 12.54 13.21 8.55
N ASP A 3 12.35 11.89 8.68
CA ASP A 3 13.39 10.94 8.27
C ASP A 3 13.05 10.04 7.06
N HIS A 4 12.08 10.43 6.23
CA HIS A 4 11.68 9.61 5.08
C HIS A 4 12.13 10.26 3.77
N GLU A 5 12.94 9.51 3.02
CA GLU A 5 13.40 9.89 1.70
C GLU A 5 12.29 9.66 0.68
N HIS A 6 11.96 10.71 -0.07
CA HIS A 6 10.97 10.65 -1.13
C HIS A 6 11.68 10.62 -2.47
N ILE A 7 11.49 9.54 -3.23
CA ILE A 7 12.05 9.39 -4.57
C ILE A 7 10.89 9.45 -5.57
N LEU A 8 10.96 10.41 -6.49
CA LEU A 8 9.98 10.51 -7.59
C LEU A 8 10.44 9.64 -8.76
N TRP A 9 9.64 8.64 -9.11
CA TRP A 9 9.90 7.76 -10.25
C TRP A 9 9.22 8.29 -11.51
N THR A 10 10.04 8.55 -12.53
CA THR A 10 9.63 9.00 -13.88
C THR A 10 9.84 7.87 -14.88
N ASP A 11 9.17 7.90 -16.03
CA ASP A 11 9.37 6.88 -17.07
C ASP A 11 10.86 6.66 -17.43
N LYS A 12 11.65 7.74 -17.44
CA LYS A 12 13.10 7.66 -17.72
C LYS A 12 13.88 6.99 -16.60
N SER A 13 13.61 7.36 -15.34
CA SER A 13 14.30 6.74 -14.20
C SER A 13 13.86 5.30 -13.97
N SER A 14 12.58 5.00 -14.18
CA SER A 14 12.01 3.65 -14.16
C SER A 14 12.62 2.77 -15.25
N ARG A 15 12.74 3.27 -16.49
CA ARG A 15 13.39 2.52 -17.57
C ARG A 15 14.87 2.28 -17.28
N LYS A 16 15.59 3.29 -16.80
CA LYS A 16 17.01 3.16 -16.43
C LYS A 16 17.20 2.13 -15.32
N PHE A 17 16.31 2.13 -14.32
CA PHE A 17 16.31 1.14 -13.25
C PHE A 17 16.14 -0.28 -13.81
N ILE A 18 15.19 -0.52 -14.71
CA ILE A 18 15.01 -1.84 -15.33
C ILE A 18 16.23 -2.22 -16.17
N ASP A 19 16.81 -1.30 -16.93
CA ASP A 19 18.03 -1.56 -17.70
C ASP A 19 19.22 -1.97 -16.81
N GLU A 20 19.30 -1.41 -15.60
CA GLU A 20 20.40 -1.65 -14.64
C GLU A 20 20.21 -2.93 -13.81
N TYR A 21 18.99 -3.20 -13.34
CA TYR A 21 18.71 -4.31 -12.41
C TYR A 21 18.05 -5.53 -13.09
N ASP A 22 17.22 -5.31 -14.10
CA ASP A 22 16.41 -6.34 -14.79
C ASP A 22 16.45 -6.19 -16.32
N PRO A 23 17.64 -6.17 -16.96
CA PRO A 23 17.77 -5.87 -18.39
C PRO A 23 17.01 -6.86 -19.29
N TRP A 24 16.78 -8.09 -18.79
CA TRP A 24 15.99 -9.11 -19.47
C TRP A 24 14.53 -8.69 -19.69
N PHE A 25 13.98 -7.81 -18.84
CA PHE A 25 12.60 -7.34 -18.91
C PHE A 25 12.45 -6.06 -19.74
N LEU A 26 13.54 -5.39 -20.10
CA LEU A 26 13.53 -4.09 -20.77
C LEU A 26 12.72 -4.09 -22.08
N ARG A 27 12.83 -5.18 -22.87
CA ARG A 27 12.07 -5.32 -24.12
C ARG A 27 10.56 -5.38 -23.87
N THR A 28 10.13 -6.03 -22.80
CA THR A 28 8.72 -6.12 -22.42
C THR A 28 8.23 -4.76 -21.90
N TYR A 29 9.05 -4.10 -21.08
CA TYR A 29 8.75 -2.78 -20.55
C TYR A 29 8.58 -1.71 -21.66
N ASP A 30 9.48 -1.70 -22.64
CA ASP A 30 9.41 -0.78 -23.79
C ASP A 30 8.23 -1.11 -24.72
N GLY A 31 7.73 -2.35 -24.69
CA GLY A 31 6.60 -2.83 -25.48
C GLY A 31 5.21 -2.43 -24.96
N TYR A 32 5.10 -1.86 -23.75
CA TYR A 32 3.82 -1.37 -23.24
C TYR A 32 3.35 -0.14 -24.00
N CYS A 33 2.11 -0.20 -24.50
CA CYS A 33 1.49 0.88 -25.26
C CYS A 33 1.10 2.07 -24.36
N PHE A 34 0.73 1.80 -23.11
CA PHE A 34 0.23 2.82 -22.19
C PHE A 34 1.20 3.06 -21.03
N GLN A 35 1.40 4.32 -20.65
CA GLN A 35 2.29 4.69 -19.54
C GLN A 35 1.80 4.15 -18.20
N ILE A 36 0.48 4.07 -18.01
CA ILE A 36 -0.10 3.50 -16.77
C ILE A 36 0.33 2.05 -16.54
N GLN A 37 0.48 1.25 -17.61
CA GLN A 37 0.95 -0.13 -17.50
C GLN A 37 2.42 -0.19 -17.06
N ARG A 38 3.23 0.78 -17.48
CA ARG A 38 4.64 0.90 -17.08
C ARG A 38 4.77 1.31 -15.63
N ALA A 39 3.91 2.23 -15.17
CA ALA A 39 3.82 2.62 -13.76
C ALA A 39 3.36 1.46 -12.86
N ASP A 40 2.37 0.69 -13.32
CA ASP A 40 1.92 -0.51 -12.60
C ASP A 40 3.01 -1.57 -12.48
N MET A 41 3.79 -1.78 -13.54
CA MET A 41 4.89 -2.74 -13.53
C MET A 41 6.04 -2.29 -12.64
N ILE A 42 6.52 -1.05 -12.78
CA ILE A 42 7.69 -0.58 -12.02
C ILE A 42 7.45 -0.63 -10.52
N ARG A 43 6.20 -0.45 -10.05
CA ARG A 43 5.83 -0.62 -8.64
C ARG A 43 6.30 -1.96 -8.07
N TYR A 44 6.13 -3.06 -8.80
CA TYR A 44 6.54 -4.38 -8.31
C TYR A 44 8.06 -4.52 -8.24
N PHE A 45 8.78 -4.02 -9.25
CA PHE A 45 10.24 -4.06 -9.27
C PHE A 45 10.86 -3.20 -8.15
N LEU A 46 10.27 -2.03 -7.85
CA LEU A 46 10.73 -1.18 -6.76
C LEU A 46 10.50 -1.80 -5.40
N LEU A 47 9.33 -2.42 -5.19
CA LEU A 47 9.00 -3.14 -3.95
C LEU A 47 9.89 -4.37 -3.76
N ASP A 48 10.22 -5.08 -4.83
CA ASP A 48 11.12 -6.23 -4.77
C ASP A 48 12.56 -5.82 -4.45
N HIS A 49 13.05 -4.74 -5.07
CA HIS A 49 14.44 -4.29 -4.91
C HIS A 49 14.70 -3.51 -3.61
N TYR A 50 13.87 -2.53 -3.29
CA TYR A 50 14.07 -1.64 -2.14
C TYR A 50 13.26 -2.07 -0.90
N GLY A 51 12.18 -2.83 -1.07
CA GLY A 51 11.19 -3.03 -0.02
C GLY A 51 10.46 -1.73 0.35
N GLY A 52 9.79 -1.73 1.49
CA GLY A 52 9.13 -0.52 2.02
C GLY A 52 7.71 -0.29 1.50
N VAL A 53 7.32 0.99 1.37
CA VAL A 53 5.95 1.39 1.04
C VAL A 53 5.95 2.20 -0.24
N TYR A 54 5.20 1.73 -1.25
CA TYR A 54 4.93 2.48 -2.46
C TYR A 54 3.69 3.37 -2.28
N TYR A 55 3.77 4.61 -2.78
CA TYR A 55 2.66 5.57 -2.79
C TYR A 55 2.40 6.05 -4.21
N ASP A 56 1.15 5.95 -4.65
CA ASP A 56 0.73 6.41 -5.97
C ASP A 56 0.45 7.92 -5.95
N VAL A 57 0.99 8.65 -6.94
CA VAL A 57 0.91 10.11 -7.03
C VAL A 57 -0.53 10.56 -7.29
N ASP A 58 -1.36 9.68 -7.86
CA ASP A 58 -2.76 9.95 -8.18
C ASP A 58 -3.73 9.68 -7.01
N ILE A 59 -3.23 9.16 -5.89
CA ILE A 59 -4.02 9.09 -4.65
C ILE A 59 -4.04 10.49 -4.03
N GLY A 60 -5.03 11.28 -4.46
CA GLY A 60 -5.41 12.51 -3.79
C GLY A 60 -5.86 12.20 -2.36
N CYS A 61 -4.94 12.30 -1.41
CA CYS A 61 -5.23 12.07 -0.01
C CYS A 61 -6.17 13.17 0.52
N LYS A 62 -7.47 12.89 0.64
CA LYS A 62 -8.44 13.81 1.27
C LYS A 62 -8.34 13.83 2.81
N ARG A 63 -7.51 12.99 3.41
CA ARG A 63 -7.38 12.90 4.87
C ARG A 63 -6.02 12.33 5.28
N SER A 64 -5.35 12.99 6.22
CA SER A 64 -4.09 12.51 6.81
C SER A 64 -4.25 11.10 7.39
N PHE A 65 -3.28 10.23 7.12
CA PHE A 65 -3.21 8.89 7.69
C PHE A 65 -2.87 8.97 9.19
N HIS A 66 -3.90 9.12 10.02
CA HIS A 66 -3.78 9.10 11.47
C HIS A 66 -3.86 7.65 11.96
N ILE A 67 -2.73 7.08 12.39
CA ILE A 67 -2.71 5.81 13.15
C ILE A 67 -3.60 6.01 14.37
N PRO A 68 -4.69 5.23 14.54
CA PRO A 68 -5.46 5.31 15.77
C PRO A 68 -4.56 4.80 16.89
N THR A 69 -4.15 5.69 17.78
CA THR A 69 -3.69 5.28 19.12
C THR A 69 -4.79 4.43 19.72
N PHE A 70 -4.49 3.18 20.06
CA PHE A 70 -5.40 2.27 20.72
C PHE A 70 -5.68 2.82 22.12
N SER A 71 -6.69 3.69 22.24
CA SER A 71 -7.25 4.04 23.54
C SER A 71 -7.98 2.79 24.04
N PRO A 72 -7.58 2.18 25.17
CA PRO A 72 -8.32 1.07 25.72
C PRO A 72 -9.74 1.57 26.06
N LYS A 73 -10.75 0.91 25.51
CA LYS A 73 -12.14 1.20 25.90
C LYS A 73 -12.30 0.89 27.40
N PRO A 74 -12.92 1.78 28.20
CA PRO A 74 -13.29 1.41 29.56
C PRO A 74 -14.28 0.24 29.49
N SER A 75 -14.02 -0.77 30.32
CA SER A 75 -14.82 -1.97 30.47
C SER A 75 -16.26 -1.59 30.79
N GLN A 76 -17.19 -1.89 29.89
CA GLN A 76 -18.61 -1.87 30.25
C GLN A 76 -18.84 -3.04 31.22
N SER A 77 -19.16 -2.71 32.47
CA SER A 77 -19.62 -3.69 33.45
C SER A 77 -20.86 -4.38 32.89
N ALA A 78 -20.78 -5.68 32.67
CA ALA A 78 -21.91 -6.49 32.26
C ALA A 78 -23.00 -6.42 33.35
N SER A 79 -24.15 -5.84 33.01
CA SER A 79 -25.38 -6.05 33.78
C SER A 79 -25.89 -7.46 33.50
N PRO A 80 -26.31 -8.23 34.52
CA PRO A 80 -26.76 -9.61 34.31
C PRO A 80 -28.11 -9.55 33.61
N THR A 81 -28.17 -10.02 32.36
CA THR A 81 -29.45 -10.20 31.68
C THR A 81 -29.95 -11.60 32.01
N THR A 82 -31.06 -11.62 32.74
CA THR A 82 -31.79 -12.81 33.19
C THR A 82 -32.06 -13.78 32.03
N SER A 83 -31.68 -15.04 32.25
CA SER A 83 -31.98 -16.24 31.47
C SER A 83 -33.42 -16.27 30.95
N CYS A 84 -33.60 -16.27 29.63
CA CYS A 84 -34.87 -16.61 28.98
C CYS A 84 -35.05 -18.14 29.01
N SER A 85 -36.09 -18.59 29.70
CA SER A 85 -36.45 -19.99 29.92
C SER A 85 -36.52 -20.83 28.66
N GLN A 86 -36.06 -22.07 28.83
CA GLN A 86 -36.36 -23.22 27.97
C GLN A 86 -37.86 -23.31 27.65
N ARG A 87 -38.18 -23.71 26.41
CA ARG A 87 -39.44 -24.39 26.12
C ARG A 87 -39.11 -25.62 25.25
N PRO A 88 -39.63 -26.81 25.58
CA PRO A 88 -39.23 -28.07 24.96
C PRO A 88 -40.04 -28.38 23.68
N SER A 89 -39.46 -29.31 22.91
CA SER A 89 -39.97 -30.20 21.85
C SER A 89 -41.00 -29.67 20.85
#